data_AF-A0A847A572-F1
#
_entry.id   AF-A0A847A572-F1
#
_cell.length_a   1.000
_cell.length_b   1.000
_cell.length_c   1.000
_cell.angle_alpha   90.00
_cell.angle_beta   90.00
_cell.angle_gamma   90.00
#
_symmetry.space_group_name_H-M   'P 1'
#
loop_
_entity.id
_entity.type
_entity.pdbx_description
1 polymer ?
#
loop_
_entity_poly.entity_id
_entity_poly.type
_entity_poly.pdbx_seq_one_letter_code
_entity_poly.pdbx_strand_id
1 'polypeptide(L)' 'EVDLVVGQVLNITTESLAVDSYTGEVADRTIAEFTEGRVSGGAEFNPGVTALTEGSTEVVMTNEQGGIQPLEFSVTVTAR' A
#
# COMPACT_ATOMS: atom_id res chain seq x y z
N GLU A 1 -7.29 10.14 -0.60
CA GLU A 1 -6.61 10.22 -1.91
C GLU A 1 -5.14 10.51 -1.68
N VAL A 2 -4.27 9.86 -2.45
CA VAL A 2 -2.82 10.00 -2.39
C VAL A 2 -2.30 10.21 -3.81
N ASP A 3 -1.53 11.27 -4.02
CA ASP A 3 -0.89 11.55 -5.31
C ASP A 3 0.55 11.01 -5.31
N LEU A 4 0.87 10.25 -6.36
CA LEU A 4 2.19 9.70 -6.60
C LEU A 4 2.67 10.05 -8.01
N VAL A 5 3.99 10.06 -8.16
CA VAL A 5 4.64 10.14 -9.46
C VAL A 5 5.08 8.73 -9.87
N VAL A 6 5.09 8.41 -11.18
CA VAL A 6 5.58 7.11 -11.69
C VAL A 6 6.92 6.73 -11.06
N GLY A 7 6.99 5.53 -10.47
CA GLY A 7 8.14 4.97 -9.77
C GLY A 7 8.36 5.48 -8.34
N GLN A 8 7.47 6.32 -7.80
CA GLN A 8 7.44 6.64 -6.38
C GLN A 8 6.81 5.48 -5.59
N VAL A 9 7.25 5.30 -4.35
CA VAL A 9 6.68 4.33 -3.41
C VAL A 9 6.05 5.08 -2.25
N LEU A 10 4.77 4.83 -2.00
CA LEU A 10 4.12 5.16 -0.75
C LEU A 10 4.55 4.14 0.31
N ASN A 11 5.30 4.59 1.31
CA ASN A 11 5.68 3.77 2.47
C ASN A 11 4.64 3.97 3.58
N ILE A 12 4.03 2.88 4.05
CA ILE A 12 2.88 2.93 4.97
C ILE A 12 3.31 2.43 6.34
N THR A 13 3.30 3.30 7.34
CA THR A 13 3.56 2.92 8.74
C THR A 13 2.32 2.27 9.35
N THR A 14 2.48 1.13 10.00
CA THR A 14 1.40 0.41 10.72
C THR A 14 1.24 0.83 12.18
N GLU A 15 1.98 1.87 12.60
CA GLU A 15 2.04 2.37 13.97
C GLU A 15 2.36 1.28 15.00
N SER A 16 1.38 0.92 15.85
CA SER A 16 1.52 -0.09 16.90
C SER A 16 1.16 -1.51 16.45
N LEU A 17 0.66 -1.67 15.23
CA LEU A 17 0.35 -2.97 14.63
C LEU A 17 1.58 -3.53 13.92
N ALA A 18 1.69 -4.86 13.87
CA ALA A 18 2.80 -5.53 13.19
C ALA A 18 2.84 -5.19 11.69
N VAL A 19 4.04 -5.02 11.13
CA VAL A 19 4.21 -4.62 9.72
C VAL A 19 3.65 -5.64 8.72
N ASP A 20 3.56 -6.91 9.11
CA ASP A 20 3.04 -8.03 8.33
C ASP A 20 1.55 -8.34 8.61
N SER A 21 0.87 -7.47 9.36
CA SER A 21 -0.53 -7.69 9.75
C SER A 21 -1.56 -7.23 8.72
N TYR A 22 -1.13 -6.59 7.64
CA TYR A 22 -1.99 -6.05 6.59
C TYR A 22 -1.77 -6.79 5.27
N THR A 23 -2.88 -7.19 4.65
CA THR A 23 -2.93 -7.55 3.24
C THR A 23 -3.53 -6.37 2.45
N GLY A 24 -3.25 -6.31 1.15
CA GLY A 24 -3.73 -5.23 0.31
C GLY A 24 -4.12 -5.68 -1.10
N GLU A 25 -5.20 -5.10 -1.61
CA GLU A 25 -5.69 -5.30 -2.96
C GLU A 25 -5.69 -3.97 -3.72
N VAL A 26 -5.21 -3.99 -4.96
CA VAL A 26 -5.24 -2.85 -5.88
C VAL A 26 -6.19 -3.21 -7.02
N ALA A 27 -7.20 -2.37 -7.25
CA ALA A 27 -8.24 -2.62 -8.26
C ALA A 27 -7.65 -2.72 -9.68
N ASP A 28 -6.66 -1.88 -10.00
CA ASP A 28 -5.91 -1.91 -11.26
C ASP A 28 -4.40 -2.03 -10.99
N ARG A 29 -3.91 -3.27 -11.06
CA ARG A 29 -2.49 -3.61 -10.85
C ARG A 29 -1.55 -3.10 -11.95
N THR A 30 -2.07 -2.49 -13.02
CA THR A 30 -1.23 -1.86 -14.05
C THR A 30 -0.86 -0.41 -13.69
N ILE A 31 -1.62 0.21 -12.79
CA ILE A 31 -1.43 1.59 -12.31
C ILE A 31 -0.57 1.59 -11.05
N ALA A 32 -0.83 0.68 -10.11
CA ALA A 32 -0.07 0.56 -8.87
C ALA A 32 0.06 -0.89 -8.39
N GLU A 33 1.07 -1.16 -7.57
CA GLU A 33 1.29 -2.47 -6.95
C GLU A 33 1.38 -2.32 -5.42
N PHE A 34 0.59 -3.10 -4.69
CA PHE A 34 0.72 -3.21 -3.24
C PHE A 34 1.77 -4.27 -2.90
N THR A 35 2.67 -3.94 -1.97
CA THR A 35 3.63 -4.87 -1.36
C THR A 35 3.35 -4.98 0.12
N GLU A 36 3.13 -6.21 0.59
CA GLU A 36 2.96 -6.52 2.01
C GLU A 36 4.23 -6.20 2.80
N GLY A 37 4.02 -5.73 4.03
CA GLY A 37 5.11 -5.62 4.99
C GLY A 37 5.56 -7.00 5.45
N ARG A 38 6.77 -7.07 5.99
CA ARG A 38 7.36 -8.34 6.43
C ARG A 38 8.42 -8.14 7.48
N VAL A 39 8.69 -9.20 8.24
CA VAL A 39 9.87 -9.31 9.10
C VAL A 39 10.88 -10.25 8.45
N SER A 40 12.13 -9.83 8.31
CA SER A 40 13.19 -10.67 7.74
C SER A 40 14.54 -10.37 8.37
N GLY A 41 15.22 -11.40 8.89
CA GLY A 41 16.55 -11.25 9.49
C GLY A 41 16.60 -10.32 10.71
N GLY A 42 15.49 -10.15 11.42
CA GLY A 42 15.37 -9.21 12.54
C GLY A 42 15.11 -7.75 12.14
N ALA A 43 14.95 -7.46 10.84
CA ALA A 43 14.51 -6.17 10.35
C ALA A 43 13.01 -6.21 9.99
N GLU A 44 12.34 -5.08 10.22
CA GLU A 44 10.94 -4.86 9.84
C GLU A 44 10.88 -3.99 8.58
N PHE A 45 10.02 -4.38 7.64
CA PHE A 45 9.76 -3.68 6.40
C PHE A 45 8.29 -3.31 6.33
N ASN A 46 8.02 -2.02 6.22
CA ASN A 46 6.67 -1.49 6.09
C ASN A 46 6.00 -1.97 4.79
N PRO A 47 4.66 -2.15 4.80
CA PRO A 47 3.89 -2.28 3.58
C PRO A 47 3.98 -1.00 2.74
N GLY A 48 3.64 -1.10 1.46
CA GLY A 48 3.65 0.06 0.59
C GLY A 48 2.93 -0.14 -0.73
N VAL A 49 2.77 0.97 -1.46
CA VAL A 49 2.20 1.00 -2.81
C VAL A 49 3.20 1.63 -3.77
N THR A 50 3.58 0.90 -4.81
CA THR A 50 4.46 1.38 -5.88
C THR A 50 3.62 1.93 -7.02
N ALA A 51 3.89 3.17 -7.45
CA ALA A 51 3.27 3.76 -8.62
C ALA A 51 3.94 3.25 -9.91
N LEU A 52 3.17 2.65 -10.81
CA LEU A 52 3.68 1.99 -12.02
C LEU A 52 3.45 2.84 -13.28
N THR A 53 2.21 3.23 -13.53
CA THR A 53 1.78 3.92 -14.76
C THR A 53 0.78 5.02 -14.40
N GLU A 54 0.70 6.07 -15.21
CA GLU A 54 -0.29 7.14 -15.04
C GLU A 54 -1.73 6.61 -15.03
N GLY A 55 -2.55 7.17 -14.14
CA GLY A 55 -3.94 6.75 -13.95
C GLY A 55 -4.40 6.91 -12.51
N SER A 56 -5.59 6.41 -12.18
CA SER A 56 -6.08 6.35 -10.80
C SER A 56 -6.62 4.97 -10.49
N THR A 57 -6.33 4.46 -9.30
CA THR A 57 -6.77 3.15 -8.84
C THR A 57 -7.10 3.15 -7.36
N GLU A 58 -8.00 2.27 -6.94
CA GLU A 58 -8.36 2.08 -5.54
C GLU A 58 -7.46 1.02 -4.90
N VAL A 59 -7.07 1.29 -3.65
CA VAL A 59 -6.31 0.38 -2.80
C VAL A 59 -7.14 0.09 -1.55
N VAL A 60 -7.34 -1.20 -1.29
CA VAL A 60 -8.04 -1.71 -0.11
C VAL A 60 -7.04 -2.46 0.74
N MET A 61 -6.82 -2.02 1.98
CA MET A 61 -5.98 -2.70 2.96
C MET A 61 -6.86 -3.32 4.05
N THR A 62 -6.59 -4.57 4.39
CA THR A 62 -7.35 -5.32 5.40
C THR A 62 -6.41 -5.85 6.46
N ASN A 63 -6.84 -5.74 7.72
CA ASN A 63 -6.15 -6.27 8.88
C ASN A 63 -7.09 -7.16 9.68
N GLU A 64 -6.68 -8.39 9.97
CA GLU A 64 -7.50 -9.36 10.70
C GLU A 64 -7.53 -9.10 12.22
N GLN A 65 -6.62 -8.29 12.76
CA GLN A 65 -6.41 -8.09 14.20
C GLN A 65 -7.10 -6.84 14.77
N GLY A 66 -7.74 -6.00 13.95
CA GLY A 66 -8.08 -4.61 14.33
C GLY A 66 -9.55 -4.22 14.44
N GLY A 67 -10.52 -5.06 14.05
CA GLY A 67 -11.97 -4.81 14.25
C GLY A 67 -12.62 -3.64 13.49
N ILE A 68 -11.87 -2.79 12.79
CA ILE A 68 -12.37 -1.66 11.97
C ILE A 68 -11.61 -1.57 10.65
N GLN A 69 -11.81 -2.53 9.74
CA GLN A 69 -11.24 -2.52 8.38
C GLN A 69 -12.18 -3.28 7.43
N PRO A 70 -12.27 -2.89 6.14
CA PRO A 70 -11.17 -2.39 5.30
C PRO A 70 -10.83 -0.89 5.41
N LEU A 71 -9.54 -0.56 5.23
CA LEU A 71 -9.06 0.78 4.91
C LEU A 71 -9.06 0.95 3.39
N GLU A 72 -9.76 1.97 2.89
CA GLU A 72 -9.92 2.20 1.46
C GLU A 72 -9.39 3.58 1.09
N PHE A 73 -8.55 3.66 0.05
CA PHE A 73 -8.07 4.94 -0.47
C PHE A 73 -7.74 4.86 -1.96
N SER A 74 -7.91 5.98 -2.67
CA SER A 74 -7.51 6.12 -4.07
C SER A 74 -6.06 6.60 -4.19
N VAL A 75 -5.33 6.02 -5.14
CA VAL A 75 -4.00 6.44 -5.58
C VAL A 75 -4.13 7.02 -6.99
N THR A 76 -3.67 8.25 -7.15
CA THR A 76 -3.57 8.91 -8.46
C THR A 76 -2.09 9.03 -8.85
N VAL A 77 -1.74 8.52 -10.02
CA VAL A 77 -0.37 8.48 -10.54
C VAL A 77 -0.23 9.43 -11.72
N THR A 78 0.82 10.26 -11.68
CA THR A 78 1.19 11.21 -12.73
C THR A 78 2.61 10.97 -13.25
N ALA A 79 2.91 11.48 -14.45
CA ALA A 79 4.26 11.45 -15.02
C ALA A 79 5.29 12.17 -14.12
N ARG A 80 6.57 11.80 -14.31
CA ARG A 80 7.72 12.44 -13.67
C ARG A 80 8.01 13.84 -14.18
#